data_AF-A0AAW9K4Q3-F1
#
_entry.id   AF-A0AAW9K4Q3-F1
#
_cell.length_a   1.000
_cell.length_b   1.000
_cell.length_c   1.000
_cell.angle_alpha   90.00
_cell.angle_beta   90.00
_cell.angle_gamma   90.00
#
_symmetry.space_group_name_H-M   'P 1'
#
loop_
_entity.id
_entity.type
_entity.pdbx_description
1 polymer ?
#
loop_
_entity_poly.entity_id
_entity_poly.type
_entity_poly.pdbx_seq_one_letter_code
_entity_poly.pdbx_strand_id
1 'polypeptide(L)'
;LISGLVTGILHIKLKISNLLSGILVMGMLYSINLGIMGKSNLPLFNFNHLFNTRISPLILVIAAALSCKFILDLFLTTGLGYTLKAVGDNPQMVKSLGIDIDIIKILGLMLSNAMVSLSGSLYAQFQGFSDVNMGIGTLVLGIASIIIGTSIFKRLTFIKT
;
A
#
# COMPACT_ATOMS: atom_id res chain seq x y z
N LEU A 1 4.01 7.12 2.33
CA LEU A 1 4.50 7.46 3.69
C LEU A 1 3.68 8.55 4.36
N ILE A 2 3.65 9.79 3.82
CA ILE A 2 2.94 10.93 4.46
C ILE A 2 1.46 10.62 4.71
N SER A 3 0.75 10.09 3.71
CA SER A 3 -0.65 9.65 3.87
C SER A 3 -0.83 8.64 5.01
N GLY A 4 0.08 7.67 5.16
CA GLY A 4 0.03 6.68 6.24
C GLY A 4 0.37 7.24 7.63
N LEU A 5 1.18 8.29 7.68
CA LEU A 5 1.45 9.02 8.91
C LEU A 5 0.21 9.82 9.33
N VAL A 6 -0.47 10.46 8.38
CA VAL A 6 -1.71 11.20 8.65
C VAL A 6 -2.82 10.25 9.10
N THR A 7 -3.04 9.11 8.44
CA THR A 7 -4.03 8.11 8.90
C THR A 7 -3.69 7.56 10.28
N GLY A 8 -2.41 7.30 10.54
CA GLY A 8 -1.92 6.83 11.83
C GLY A 8 -2.13 7.84 12.96
N ILE A 9 -1.81 9.12 12.73
CA ILE A 9 -2.07 10.20 13.69
C ILE A 9 -3.57 10.37 13.93
N LEU A 10 -4.40 10.33 12.89
CA LEU A 10 -5.86 10.44 13.02
C LEU A 10 -6.44 9.29 13.85
N HIS A 11 -6.01 8.05 13.62
CA HIS A 11 -6.49 6.91 14.40
C HIS A 11 -6.04 7.00 15.87
N ILE A 12 -4.78 7.37 16.11
CA ILE A 12 -4.16 7.24 17.43
C ILE A 12 -4.41 8.47 18.31
N LYS A 13 -4.26 9.68 17.76
CA LYS A 13 -4.51 10.92 18.53
C LYS A 13 -5.99 11.26 18.64
N LEU A 14 -6.79 11.01 17.60
CA LEU A 14 -8.21 11.40 17.59
C LEU A 14 -9.17 10.25 17.96
N LYS A 15 -8.65 9.03 18.22
CA LYS A 15 -9.43 7.82 18.60
C LYS A 15 -10.60 7.52 17.65
N ILE A 16 -10.47 7.91 16.39
CA ILE A 16 -11.45 7.64 15.35
C ILE A 16 -11.31 6.17 14.92
N SER A 17 -12.40 5.52 14.53
CA SER A 17 -12.33 4.14 14.02
C SER A 17 -11.39 4.05 12.81
N ASN A 18 -10.63 2.95 12.71
CA ASN A 18 -9.67 2.71 11.62
C ASN A 18 -10.28 2.95 10.23
N LEU A 19 -11.53 2.51 10.05
CA LEU A 19 -12.26 2.60 8.79
C LEU A 19 -12.58 4.06 8.42
N LEU A 20 -13.02 4.86 9.38
CA LEU A 20 -13.38 6.26 9.14
C LEU A 20 -12.14 7.13 8.88
N SER A 21 -11.03 6.88 9.60
CA SER A 21 -9.73 7.52 9.32
C SER A 21 -9.28 7.26 7.88
N GLY A 22 -9.42 6.02 7.40
CA GLY A 22 -9.06 5.63 6.04
C GLY A 22 -9.87 6.37 4.96
N ILE A 23 -11.20 6.38 5.09
CA ILE A 23 -12.08 7.06 4.11
C ILE A 23 -11.85 8.57 4.12
N LEU A 24 -11.61 9.17 5.29
CA LEU A 24 -11.36 10.61 5.42
C LEU A 24 -10.06 11.01 4.71
N VAL A 25 -8.96 10.28 4.91
CA VAL A 25 -7.69 10.56 4.22
C VAL A 25 -7.80 10.31 2.71
N MET A 26 -8.55 9.29 2.29
CA MET A 26 -8.84 9.06 0.87
C MET A 26 -9.57 10.27 0.26
N GLY A 27 -10.59 10.81 0.94
CA GLY A 27 -11.31 12.01 0.50
C GLY A 27 -10.40 13.25 0.42
N MET A 28 -9.56 13.47 1.43
CA MET A 28 -8.60 14.58 1.42
C MET A 28 -7.61 14.48 0.25
N LEU A 29 -7.04 13.30 0.02
CA LEU A 29 -6.11 13.07 -1.09
C LEU A 29 -6.78 13.20 -2.45
N TYR A 30 -8.04 12.76 -2.56
CA TYR A 30 -8.84 12.95 -3.77
C TYR A 30 -8.99 14.45 -4.09
N SER A 31 -9.37 15.26 -3.10
CA SER A 31 -9.50 16.72 -3.27
C SER A 31 -8.17 17.38 -3.63
N ILE A 32 -7.07 16.99 -2.98
CA ILE A 32 -5.73 17.53 -3.27
C ILE A 32 -5.30 17.17 -4.70
N ASN A 33 -5.48 15.92 -5.13
CA ASN A 33 -5.14 15.49 -6.49
C ASN A 33 -5.97 16.25 -7.53
N LEU A 34 -7.28 16.41 -7.30
CA LEU A 34 -8.14 17.16 -8.22
C LEU A 34 -7.72 18.64 -8.29
N GLY A 35 -7.36 19.24 -7.15
CA GLY A 35 -6.87 20.62 -7.08
C GLY A 35 -5.55 20.83 -7.83
N ILE A 36 -4.61 19.88 -7.73
CA ILE A 36 -3.32 19.95 -8.43
C ILE A 36 -3.47 19.68 -9.92
N MET A 37 -4.28 18.68 -10.31
CA MET A 37 -4.45 18.29 -11.71
C MET A 37 -5.35 19.26 -12.49
N GLY A 38 -6.25 19.98 -11.81
CA GLY A 38 -7.20 20.93 -12.41
C GLY A 38 -8.25 20.31 -13.34
N LYS A 39 -8.09 19.04 -13.72
CA LYS A 39 -8.98 18.23 -14.57
C LYS A 39 -8.98 16.79 -14.05
N SER A 40 -10.07 16.05 -14.30
CA SER A 40 -10.21 14.68 -13.80
C SER A 40 -9.30 13.67 -14.49
N ASN A 41 -8.86 13.93 -15.72
CA ASN A 41 -7.99 13.04 -16.48
C ASN A 41 -6.85 13.84 -17.12
N LEU A 42 -5.63 13.37 -16.89
CA LEU A 42 -4.42 13.95 -17.47
C LEU A 42 -3.72 12.86 -18.30
N PRO A 43 -3.60 13.02 -19.63
CA PRO A 43 -2.86 12.08 -20.46
C PRO A 43 -1.37 12.21 -20.15
N LEU A 44 -0.75 11.08 -19.85
CA LEU A 44 0.68 11.00 -19.51
C LEU A 44 1.56 10.77 -20.75
N PHE A 45 0.98 10.43 -21.91
CA PHE A 45 1.68 10.10 -23.16
C PHE A 45 2.80 11.05 -23.62
N ASN A 46 2.77 12.34 -23.24
CA ASN A 46 3.80 13.33 -23.60
C ASN A 46 5.03 13.34 -22.68
N PHE A 47 5.04 12.54 -21.61
CA PHE A 47 6.14 12.48 -20.66
C PHE A 47 6.98 11.21 -20.85
N ASN A 48 8.29 11.30 -20.55
CA ASN A 48 9.15 10.12 -20.55
C ASN A 48 8.65 9.11 -19.50
N HIS A 49 8.23 7.93 -19.97
CA HIS A 49 7.79 6.83 -19.11
C HIS A 49 8.91 5.82 -18.88
N LEU A 50 8.91 5.22 -17.69
CA LEU A 50 9.73 4.04 -17.39
C LEU A 50 9.47 2.87 -18.37
N PHE A 51 8.31 2.87 -19.04
CA PHE A 51 7.91 1.87 -20.03
C PHE A 51 8.27 2.22 -21.48
N ASN A 52 8.87 3.39 -21.76
CA ASN A 52 9.30 3.78 -23.11
C ASN A 52 10.65 3.13 -23.51
N THR A 53 11.26 2.33 -22.63
CA THR A 53 12.46 1.54 -22.94
C THR A 53 12.12 0.26 -23.71
N ARG A 54 13.08 -0.30 -24.47
CA ARG A 54 12.93 -1.59 -25.22
C ARG A 54 12.68 -2.84 -24.34
N ILE A 55 12.52 -2.67 -23.03
CA ILE A 55 12.30 -3.74 -22.06
C ILE A 55 10.80 -3.96 -21.96
N SER A 56 10.35 -5.22 -21.98
CA SER A 56 8.92 -5.51 -21.87
C SER A 56 8.37 -5.00 -20.53
N PRO A 57 7.18 -4.37 -20.51
CA PRO A 57 6.61 -3.81 -19.29
C PRO A 57 6.42 -4.85 -18.19
N LEU A 58 6.22 -6.11 -18.59
CA LEU A 58 6.10 -7.26 -17.71
C LEU A 58 7.39 -7.52 -16.91
N ILE A 59 8.56 -7.46 -17.55
CA ILE A 59 9.86 -7.68 -16.88
C ILE A 59 10.11 -6.56 -15.87
N LEU A 60 9.78 -5.31 -16.22
CA LEU A 60 9.97 -4.17 -15.32
C LEU A 60 9.08 -4.30 -14.07
N VAL A 61 7.80 -4.65 -14.23
CA VAL A 61 6.88 -4.83 -13.11
C VAL A 61 7.30 -5.99 -12.22
N ILE A 62 7.74 -7.12 -12.80
CA ILE A 62 8.24 -8.26 -12.02
C ILE A 62 9.52 -7.88 -11.27
N ALA A 63 10.45 -7.17 -11.90
CA ALA A 63 11.67 -6.72 -11.25
C ALA A 63 11.38 -5.74 -10.10
N ALA A 64 10.45 -4.80 -10.28
CA ALA A 64 10.00 -3.87 -9.24
C ALA A 64 9.28 -4.59 -8.09
N ALA A 65 8.47 -5.61 -8.39
CA ALA A 65 7.81 -6.42 -7.38
C ALA A 65 8.81 -7.25 -6.57
N LEU A 66 9.79 -7.88 -7.22
CA LEU A 66 10.85 -8.65 -6.56
C LEU A 66 11.76 -7.77 -5.72
N SER A 67 12.11 -6.57 -6.20
CA SER A 67 12.91 -5.63 -5.41
C SER A 67 12.16 -5.15 -4.17
N CYS A 68 10.86 -4.79 -4.30
CA CYS A 68 10.03 -4.43 -3.15
C CYS A 68 9.91 -5.60 -2.16
N LYS A 69 9.71 -6.82 -2.64
CA LYS A 69 9.69 -8.02 -1.80
C LYS A 69 11.00 -8.17 -1.02
N PHE A 70 12.14 -8.07 -1.69
CA PHE A 70 13.44 -8.22 -1.05
C PHE A 70 13.70 -7.14 0.01
N ILE A 71 13.33 -5.89 -0.29
CA ILE A 71 13.43 -4.76 0.65
C ILE A 71 12.54 -5.00 1.87
N LEU A 72 11.31 -5.50 1.68
CA LEU A 72 10.41 -5.82 2.78
C LEU A 72 10.90 -7.01 3.60
N ASP A 73 11.43 -8.05 2.97
CA ASP A 73 12.00 -9.21 3.66
C ASP A 73 13.18 -8.78 4.56
N LEU A 74 14.08 -7.95 4.03
CA LEU A 74 15.17 -7.35 4.81
C LEU A 74 14.66 -6.45 5.94
N PHE A 75 13.63 -5.64 5.69
CA PHE A 75 13.04 -4.81 6.72
C PHE A 75 12.41 -5.65 7.85
N LEU A 76 11.72 -6.74 7.49
CA LEU A 76 11.02 -7.62 8.42
C LEU A 76 11.95 -8.55 9.23
N THR A 77 13.24 -8.61 8.89
CA THR A 77 14.29 -9.25 9.70
C THR A 77 15.02 -8.27 10.62
N THR A 78 14.75 -6.96 10.52
CA THR A 78 15.27 -5.98 11.49
C THR A 78 14.50 -6.03 12.81
N GLY A 79 15.09 -5.47 13.88
CA GLY A 79 14.44 -5.38 15.20
C GLY A 79 13.06 -4.72 15.16
N LEU A 80 12.91 -3.62 14.41
CA LEU A 80 11.62 -2.96 14.20
C LEU A 80 10.63 -3.87 13.46
N GLY A 81 11.11 -4.62 12.46
CA GLY A 81 10.32 -5.62 11.74
C GLY A 81 9.77 -6.72 12.63
N TYR A 82 10.58 -7.24 13.56
CA TYR A 82 10.12 -8.23 14.54
C TYR A 82 9.10 -7.67 15.52
N THR A 83 9.29 -6.43 15.99
CA THR A 83 8.28 -5.79 16.86
C THR A 83 6.95 -5.56 16.13
N LEU A 84 7.00 -5.25 14.83
CA LEU A 84 5.80 -5.11 14.00
C LEU A 84 5.04 -6.44 13.85
N LYS A 85 5.76 -7.55 13.67
CA LYS A 85 5.17 -8.90 13.68
C LYS A 85 4.57 -9.25 15.05
N ALA A 86 5.32 -9.01 16.12
CA ALA A 86 4.87 -9.29 17.49
C ALA A 86 3.61 -8.48 17.87
N VAL A 87 3.50 -7.22 17.42
CA VAL A 87 2.29 -6.40 17.60
C VAL A 87 1.10 -6.98 16.83
N GLY A 88 1.34 -7.58 15.67
CA GLY A 88 0.33 -8.27 14.88
C GLY A 88 -0.19 -9.55 15.55
N ASP A 89 0.71 -10.34 16.14
CA ASP A 89 0.36 -11.60 16.81
C ASP A 89 -0.30 -11.38 18.18
N ASN A 90 0.33 -10.58 19.04
CA ASN A 90 -0.19 -10.30 20.37
C ASN A 90 0.17 -8.89 20.86
N PRO A 91 -0.73 -7.91 20.69
CA PRO A 91 -0.48 -6.55 21.15
C PRO A 91 -0.40 -6.44 22.68
N GLN A 92 -1.06 -7.32 23.46
CA GLN A 92 -0.98 -7.28 24.93
C GLN A 92 0.41 -7.67 25.44
N MET A 93 1.05 -8.66 24.80
CA MET A 93 2.42 -9.06 25.12
C MET A 93 3.41 -7.91 24.86
N VAL A 94 3.32 -7.27 23.69
CA VAL A 94 4.17 -6.11 23.38
C VAL A 94 3.94 -4.94 24.34
N LYS A 95 2.71 -4.74 24.81
CA LYS A 95 2.41 -3.74 25.85
C LYS A 95 3.14 -4.03 27.16
N SER A 96 3.19 -5.30 27.57
CA SER A 96 3.88 -5.71 28.81
C SER A 96 5.40 -5.57 28.73
N LEU A 97 5.96 -5.56 27.51
CA LEU A 97 7.38 -5.31 27.24
C LEU A 97 7.73 -3.81 27.27
N GLY A 98 6.78 -2.92 27.56
CA GLY A 98 7.01 -1.47 27.64
C GLY A 98 7.17 -0.78 26.28
N ILE A 99 6.78 -1.44 25.19
CA ILE A 99 6.88 -0.90 23.84
C ILE A 99 5.56 -0.25 23.43
N ASP A 100 5.63 0.97 22.89
CA ASP A 100 4.48 1.70 22.38
C ASP A 100 3.92 1.07 21.10
N ILE A 101 2.84 0.30 21.25
CA ILE A 101 2.10 -0.37 20.16
C ILE A 101 1.64 0.64 19.11
N ASP A 102 1.27 1.83 19.56
CA ASP A 102 0.68 2.85 18.70
C ASP A 102 1.67 3.34 17.65
N ILE A 103 2.92 3.59 18.03
CA ILE A 103 3.98 4.00 17.09
C ILE A 103 4.25 2.90 16.06
N ILE A 104 4.24 1.63 16.49
CA ILE A 104 4.44 0.48 15.60
C ILE A 104 3.28 0.35 14.61
N LYS A 105 2.04 0.59 15.04
CA LYS A 105 0.87 0.60 14.15
C LYS A 105 0.95 1.73 13.11
N ILE A 106 1.38 2.93 13.50
CA ILE A 106 1.62 4.04 12.55
C ILE A 106 2.66 3.61 11.52
N LEU A 107 3.75 2.99 11.97
CA LEU A 107 4.82 2.52 11.09
C LEU A 107 4.29 1.51 10.06
N GLY A 108 3.46 0.55 10.50
CA GLY A 108 2.81 -0.41 9.61
C GLY A 108 1.89 0.25 8.58
N LEU A 109 1.08 1.24 8.99
CA LEU A 109 0.23 2.02 8.09
C LEU A 109 1.04 2.84 7.08
N MET A 110 2.15 3.44 7.53
CA MET A 110 3.08 4.17 6.67
C MET A 110 3.70 3.28 5.60
N LEU A 111 4.15 2.08 5.98
CA LEU A 111 4.76 1.10 5.08
C LEU A 111 3.76 0.58 4.05
N SER A 112 2.55 0.22 4.50
CA SER A 112 1.46 -0.22 3.62
C SER A 112 1.11 0.85 2.58
N ASN A 113 0.87 2.09 3.01
CA ASN A 113 0.55 3.20 2.10
C ASN A 113 1.72 3.57 1.18
N ALA A 114 2.97 3.29 1.57
CA ALA A 114 4.12 3.45 0.67
C ALA A 114 4.08 2.45 -0.49
N MET A 115 3.79 1.18 -0.21
CA MET A 115 3.67 0.13 -1.22
C MET A 115 2.50 0.38 -2.16
N VAL A 116 1.35 0.81 -1.62
CA VAL A 116 0.18 1.18 -2.43
C VAL A 116 0.49 2.36 -3.35
N SER A 117 1.17 3.40 -2.85
CA SER A 117 1.57 4.56 -3.66
C SER A 117 2.55 4.18 -4.77
N LEU A 118 3.51 3.30 -4.49
CA LEU A 118 4.47 2.81 -5.49
C LEU A 118 3.74 2.04 -6.59
N SER A 119 2.87 1.11 -6.22
CA SER A 119 2.03 0.35 -7.17
C SER A 119 1.16 1.27 -8.03
N GLY A 120 0.47 2.23 -7.41
CA GLY A 120 -0.38 3.19 -8.12
C GLY A 120 0.41 4.06 -9.12
N SER A 121 1.62 4.48 -8.76
CA SER A 121 2.49 5.26 -9.65
C SER A 121 2.97 4.46 -10.87
N LEU A 122 3.27 3.17 -10.70
CA LEU A 122 3.62 2.28 -11.81
C LEU A 122 2.40 1.99 -12.69
N TYR A 123 1.23 1.81 -12.09
CA TYR A 123 -0.01 1.57 -12.81
C TYR A 123 -0.43 2.76 -13.69
N ALA A 124 -0.35 3.99 -13.16
CA ALA A 124 -0.63 5.20 -13.93
C ALA A 124 0.34 5.38 -15.12
N GLN A 125 1.62 5.03 -14.93
CA GLN A 125 2.61 5.04 -16.01
C GLN A 125 2.38 3.94 -17.05
N PHE A 126 1.89 2.76 -16.63
CA PHE A 126 1.56 1.67 -17.54
C PHE A 126 0.34 1.99 -18.41
N GLN A 127 -0.70 2.61 -17.83
CA GLN A 127 -1.91 2.98 -18.55
C GLN A 127 -1.73 4.20 -19.46
N GLY A 128 -0.71 5.04 -19.23
CA GLY A 128 -0.43 6.23 -20.05
C GLY A 128 -1.38 7.41 -19.79
N PHE A 129 -2.23 7.34 -18.77
CA PHE A 129 -3.07 8.43 -18.28
C PHE A 129 -3.27 8.30 -16.77
N SER A 130 -3.56 9.42 -16.12
CA SER A 130 -3.91 9.46 -14.70
C SER A 130 -5.29 10.08 -14.55
N ASP A 131 -6.21 9.30 -14.00
CA ASP A 131 -7.53 9.74 -13.57
C ASP A 131 -7.67 9.51 -12.06
N VAL A 132 -8.31 10.45 -11.38
CA VAL A 132 -8.53 10.42 -9.93
C VAL A 132 -9.41 9.23 -9.52
N ASN A 133 -10.22 8.70 -10.43
CA ASN A 133 -11.11 7.56 -10.18
C ASN A 133 -10.46 6.19 -10.44
N MET A 134 -9.23 6.12 -10.97
CA MET A 134 -8.55 4.84 -11.28
C MET A 134 -8.43 3.92 -10.05
N GLY A 135 -8.29 4.52 -8.86
CA GLY A 135 -8.14 3.77 -7.60
C GLY A 135 -9.29 2.80 -7.32
N ILE A 136 -10.54 3.21 -7.58
CA ILE A 136 -11.72 2.40 -7.26
C ILE A 136 -11.75 1.11 -8.10
N GLY A 137 -11.48 1.21 -9.40
CA GLY A 137 -11.43 0.05 -10.29
C GLY A 137 -10.31 -0.92 -9.93
N THR A 138 -9.13 -0.40 -9.58
CA THR A 138 -7.99 -1.24 -9.17
C THR A 138 -8.22 -1.96 -7.84
N LEU A 139 -8.97 -1.36 -6.92
CA LEU A 139 -9.28 -1.98 -5.62
C LEU A 139 -10.18 -3.21 -5.79
N VAL A 140 -11.22 -3.12 -6.63
CA VAL A 140 -12.13 -4.24 -6.91
C VAL A 140 -11.38 -5.41 -7.56
N LEU A 141 -10.56 -5.11 -8.57
CA LEU A 141 -9.70 -6.11 -9.23
C LEU A 141 -8.73 -6.75 -8.24
N GLY A 142 -8.13 -5.95 -7.36
CA GLY A 142 -7.23 -6.41 -6.30
C GLY A 142 -7.90 -7.40 -5.35
N ILE A 143 -9.05 -7.05 -4.76
CA ILE A 143 -9.78 -7.94 -3.87
C ILE A 143 -10.23 -9.22 -4.60
N ALA A 144 -10.73 -9.11 -5.85
CA ALA A 144 -11.12 -10.27 -6.65
C ALA A 144 -9.94 -11.23 -6.86
N SER A 145 -8.76 -10.72 -7.20
CA SER A 145 -7.55 -11.53 -7.39
C SER A 145 -7.11 -12.25 -6.11
N ILE A 146 -7.22 -11.60 -4.94
CA ILE A 146 -6.91 -12.21 -3.64
C ILE A 146 -7.91 -13.31 -3.30
N ILE A 147 -9.21 -13.10 -3.57
CA ILE A 147 -10.25 -14.12 -3.34
C ILE A 147 -10.00 -15.34 -4.22
N ILE A 148 -9.70 -15.15 -5.51
CA ILE A 148 -9.39 -16.24 -6.43
C ILE A 148 -8.12 -16.98 -5.97
N GLY A 149 -7.06 -16.24 -5.64
CA GLY A 149 -5.80 -16.81 -5.16
C GLY A 149 -5.99 -17.64 -3.89
N THR A 150 -6.63 -17.09 -2.86
CA THR A 150 -6.91 -17.81 -1.61
C THR A 150 -7.83 -19.01 -1.82
N SER A 151 -8.81 -18.94 -2.72
CA SER A 151 -9.70 -20.07 -3.03
C SER A 151 -8.96 -21.25 -3.70
N ILE A 152 -7.99 -20.96 -4.59
CA ILE A 152 -7.16 -21.97 -5.24
C ILE A 152 -6.18 -22.59 -4.22
N PHE A 153 -5.48 -21.77 -3.43
CA PHE A 153 -4.49 -22.23 -2.46
C PHE A 153 -5.11 -22.95 -1.25
N LYS A 154 -6.31 -22.56 -0.81
CA LYS A 154 -7.05 -23.27 0.25
C LYS A 154 -7.43 -24.70 -0.16
N ARG A 155 -7.50 -24.97 -1.47
CA ARG A 155 -7.71 -26.31 -2.05
C ARG A 155 -6.42 -27.13 -2.19
N LEU A 156 -5.27 -26.48 -2.20
CA LEU A 156 -3.95 -27.11 -2.33
C LEU A 156 -3.33 -27.24 -0.93
N THR A 157 -3.59 -28.36 -0.27
CA THR A 157 -3.24 -28.72 1.11
C THR A 157 -1.72 -28.85 1.41
N PHE A 158 -0.85 -28.10 0.74
CA PHE A 158 0.62 -28.29 0.81
C PHE A 158 1.41 -27.16 1.48
N ILE A 159 0.76 -26.08 1.93
CA ILE A 159 1.44 -25.00 2.67
C ILE A 159 0.62 -24.68 3.92
N LYS A 160 1.08 -25.20 5.06
CA LYS A 160 0.60 -24.75 6.37
C LYS A 160 0.93 -23.26 6.50
N THR A 161 -0.12 -22.45 6.57
CA THR A 161 -0.06 -21.03 6.93
C THR A 161 0.10 -20.89 8.44
#